data_AF-A0A2D6FK39-F1
#
_entry.id   AF-A0A2D6FK39-F1
#
_cell.length_a   1.000
_cell.length_b   1.000
_cell.length_c   1.000
_cell.angle_alpha   90.00
_cell.angle_beta   90.00
_cell.angle_gamma   90.00
#
_symmetry.space_group_name_H-M   'P 1'
#
loop_
_entity.id
_entity.type
_entity.pdbx_description
1 polymer ?
#
loop_
_entity_poly.entity_id
_entity_poly.type
_entity_poly.pdbx_seq_one_letter_code
_entity_poly.pdbx_strand_id
1 'polypeptide(L)'
;MNLSKATKVTRHEVAVAAGSTDITPSGYIDMQNFEGCMFIINFGTITASAVTGVRLQQCDTSGGTYADLEGSAQVVADSDDDQAFIIDCYRPQERYLKVIIDRATANAVLDGITAIQYGPRKLPVSDDSSTVGGSELLVSVAEGTA
;
A
#
# COMPACT_ATOMS: atom_id res chain seq x y z
N MET A 1 11.30 -14.39 15.09
CA MET A 1 10.84 -12.99 15.05
C MET A 1 9.35 -13.01 14.79
N ASN A 2 8.55 -12.21 15.49
CA ASN A 2 7.11 -12.06 15.26
C ASN A 2 6.86 -10.91 14.26
N LEU A 3 6.18 -11.20 13.15
CA LEU A 3 6.02 -10.22 12.07
C LEU A 3 5.23 -8.98 12.53
N SER A 4 4.14 -9.17 13.28
CA SER A 4 3.29 -8.07 13.78
C SER A 4 3.97 -7.11 14.74
N LYS A 5 5.15 -7.44 15.27
CA LYS A 5 5.98 -6.51 16.05
C LYS A 5 7.22 -6.04 15.31
N ALA A 6 7.50 -6.64 14.14
CA ALA A 6 8.61 -6.35 13.25
C ALA A 6 8.25 -5.37 12.13
N THR A 7 6.97 -5.11 11.92
CA THR A 7 6.45 -4.26 10.85
C THR A 7 5.43 -3.27 11.38
N LYS A 8 5.23 -2.17 10.65
CA LYS A 8 4.09 -1.27 10.84
C LYS A 8 3.13 -1.47 9.68
N VAL A 9 1.88 -1.82 9.98
CA VAL A 9 0.80 -1.86 8.99
C VAL A 9 0.06 -0.53 8.97
N THR A 10 -0.26 -0.05 7.77
CA THR A 10 -1.06 1.15 7.52
C THR A 10 -2.04 0.83 6.40
N ARG A 11 -3.34 1.09 6.60
CA ARG A 11 -4.29 1.09 5.48
C ARG A 11 -4.12 2.42 4.74
N HIS A 12 -3.33 2.41 3.68
CA HIS A 12 -2.87 3.61 2.99
C HIS A 12 -4.00 4.30 2.22
N GLU A 13 -4.88 3.52 1.60
CA GLU A 13 -6.06 4.02 0.90
C GLU A 13 -7.26 3.09 1.15
N VAL A 14 -8.44 3.69 1.29
CA VAL A 14 -9.70 2.95 1.43
C VAL A 14 -10.19 2.48 0.06
N ALA A 15 -11.29 1.72 0.04
CA ALA A 15 -11.90 1.33 -1.22
C ALA A 15 -12.38 2.57 -1.98
N VAL A 16 -12.12 2.63 -3.28
CA VAL A 16 -12.57 3.68 -4.19
C VAL A 16 -13.46 3.03 -5.24
N ALA A 17 -14.68 3.59 -5.37
CA ALA A 17 -15.67 3.08 -6.30
C ALA A 17 -15.18 3.09 -7.76
N ALA A 18 -15.86 2.29 -8.58
CA ALA A 18 -15.65 2.19 -10.02
C ALA A 18 -15.57 3.58 -10.66
N GLY A 19 -14.50 3.81 -11.43
CA GLY A 19 -14.30 5.05 -12.15
C GLY A 19 -13.07 5.01 -13.04
N SER A 20 -12.86 6.08 -13.80
CA SER A 20 -11.82 6.20 -14.83
C SER A 20 -10.91 7.41 -14.59
N THR A 21 -10.85 7.91 -13.36
CA THR A 21 -9.98 9.03 -12.96
C THR A 21 -8.88 8.50 -12.05
N ASP A 22 -7.65 8.96 -12.22
CA ASP A 22 -6.53 8.55 -11.39
C ASP A 22 -6.84 8.70 -9.89
N ILE A 23 -6.34 7.75 -9.11
CA ILE A 23 -6.45 7.75 -7.65
C ILE A 23 -5.08 8.15 -7.10
N THR A 24 -5.07 9.27 -6.41
CA THR A 24 -3.92 9.76 -5.65
C THR A 24 -4.30 9.75 -4.17
N PRO A 25 -3.73 8.82 -3.36
CA PRO A 25 -3.95 8.81 -1.93
C PRO A 25 -3.64 10.16 -1.29
N SER A 26 -4.49 10.60 -0.37
CA SER A 26 -4.29 11.87 0.33
C SER A 26 -3.17 11.78 1.37
N GLY A 27 -3.00 10.61 1.99
CA GLY A 27 -1.91 10.31 2.92
C GLY A 27 -0.60 9.95 2.22
N TYR A 28 0.45 9.81 3.02
CA TYR A 28 1.77 9.34 2.59
C TYR A 28 2.30 8.32 3.61
N ILE A 29 3.26 7.51 3.20
CA ILE A 29 4.01 6.63 4.09
C ILE A 29 5.33 7.28 4.45
N ASP A 30 5.51 7.62 5.72
CA ASP A 30 6.76 8.18 6.25
C ASP A 30 7.75 7.06 6.63
N MET A 31 8.81 6.93 5.83
CA MET A 31 9.84 5.91 5.97
C MET A 31 10.83 6.16 7.11
N GLN A 32 10.61 7.20 7.93
CA GLN A 32 11.49 7.49 9.05
C GLN A 32 11.59 6.28 10.00
N ASN A 33 12.84 5.82 10.20
CA ASN A 33 13.19 4.66 11.04
C ASN A 33 12.85 3.28 10.46
N PHE A 34 12.43 3.18 9.20
CA PHE A 34 12.21 1.91 8.50
C PHE A 34 13.20 1.76 7.34
N GLU A 35 13.46 0.51 6.92
CA GLU A 35 14.37 0.22 5.80
C GLU A 35 13.62 0.06 4.48
N GLY A 36 12.37 -0.37 4.50
CA GLY A 36 11.59 -0.58 3.29
C GLY A 36 10.09 -0.67 3.55
N CYS A 37 9.31 -0.58 2.49
CA CYS A 37 7.85 -0.65 2.54
C CYS A 37 7.31 -1.49 1.39
N MET A 38 6.47 -2.45 1.73
CA MET A 38 5.70 -3.25 0.77
C MET A 38 4.28 -2.71 0.69
N PHE A 39 3.82 -2.45 -0.52
CA PHE A 39 2.44 -2.07 -0.80
C PHE A 39 1.71 -3.24 -1.45
N ILE A 40 0.53 -3.57 -0.91
CA ILE A 40 -0.41 -4.52 -1.48
C ILE A 40 -1.61 -3.71 -1.98
N ILE A 41 -1.84 -3.75 -3.28
CA ILE A 41 -2.89 -2.99 -3.96
C ILE A 41 -3.92 -3.99 -4.46
N ASN A 42 -5.13 -3.91 -3.94
CA ASN A 42 -6.22 -4.82 -4.29
C ASN A 42 -7.17 -4.13 -5.26
N PHE A 43 -7.40 -4.75 -6.41
CA PHE A 43 -8.44 -4.34 -7.35
C PHE A 43 -9.68 -5.21 -7.16
N GLY A 44 -10.84 -4.60 -7.41
CA GLY A 44 -12.10 -5.32 -7.60
C GLY A 44 -12.37 -5.50 -9.09
N THR A 45 -13.62 -5.31 -9.51
CA THR A 45 -14.00 -5.38 -10.92
C THR A 45 -13.32 -4.31 -11.77
N ILE A 46 -12.79 -4.74 -12.91
CA ILE A 46 -12.17 -3.96 -13.97
C ILE A 46 -13.01 -4.15 -15.23
N THR A 47 -13.46 -3.04 -15.80
CA THR A 47 -14.28 -3.09 -17.02
C THR A 47 -13.40 -3.43 -18.21
N ALA A 48 -13.90 -4.27 -19.12
CA ALA A 48 -13.23 -4.58 -20.37
C ALA A 48 -12.74 -3.30 -21.09
N SER A 49 -11.57 -3.38 -21.70
CA SER A 49 -10.83 -2.26 -22.31
C SER A 49 -10.34 -1.20 -21.33
N ALA A 50 -10.40 -1.40 -20.01
CA ALA A 50 -9.76 -0.48 -19.06
C ALA A 50 -8.24 -0.45 -19.25
N VAL A 51 -7.68 0.75 -19.10
CA VAL A 51 -6.25 0.99 -19.07
C VAL A 51 -5.95 1.42 -17.65
N THR A 52 -5.46 0.48 -16.86
CA THR A 52 -5.17 0.67 -15.44
C THR A 52 -3.69 0.42 -15.19
N GLY A 53 -3.11 1.20 -14.29
CA GLY A 53 -1.71 1.07 -13.91
C GLY A 53 -1.50 1.38 -12.45
N VAL A 54 -0.40 0.87 -11.91
CA VAL A 54 0.06 1.21 -10.55
C VAL A 54 1.52 1.64 -10.63
N ARG A 55 1.88 2.66 -9.85
CA ARG A 55 3.26 3.14 -9.74
C ARG A 55 3.53 3.71 -8.35
N LEU A 56 4.79 3.71 -7.94
CA LEU A 56 5.22 4.25 -6.67
C LEU A 56 5.88 5.61 -6.90
N GLN A 57 5.59 6.56 -6.01
CA GLN A 57 6.21 7.86 -5.99
C GLN A 57 6.90 8.13 -4.65
N GLN A 58 7.92 8.98 -4.67
CA GLN A 58 8.57 9.49 -3.47
C GLN A 58 8.66 11.02 -3.43
N CYS A 59 8.84 11.55 -2.22
CA CYS A 59 9.14 12.96 -1.97
C CYS A 59 10.03 13.10 -0.72
N ASP A 60 10.91 14.11 -0.69
CA ASP A 60 11.71 14.49 0.49
C ASP A 60 10.90 15.18 1.59
N THR A 61 9.81 15.86 1.21
CA THR A 61 9.03 16.72 2.12
C THR A 61 7.59 16.25 2.24
N SER A 62 7.03 16.38 3.44
CA SER A 62 5.62 16.06 3.69
C SER A 62 4.75 16.99 2.86
N GLY A 63 4.15 16.47 1.78
CA GLY A 63 3.27 17.24 0.89
C GLY A 63 4.01 18.05 -0.18
N GLY A 64 5.28 17.73 -0.45
CA GLY A 64 5.99 18.30 -1.59
C GLY A 64 5.55 17.71 -2.93
N THR A 65 6.35 17.97 -3.96
CA THR A 65 6.14 17.40 -5.30
C THR A 65 6.66 15.97 -5.32
N TYR A 66 5.76 15.01 -5.53
CA TYR A 66 6.09 13.59 -5.64
C TYR A 66 6.56 13.26 -7.06
N ALA A 67 7.60 12.44 -7.16
CA ALA A 67 8.15 11.96 -8.42
C ALA A 67 8.08 10.43 -8.51
N ASP A 68 7.92 9.91 -9.72
CA ASP A 68 7.85 8.47 -9.97
C ASP A 68 9.16 7.76 -9.69
N LEU A 69 9.07 6.59 -9.08
CA LEU A 69 10.21 5.68 -8.94
C LEU A 69 10.35 4.88 -10.21
N GLU A 70 11.52 5.01 -10.84
CA GLU A 70 11.89 4.21 -12.00
C GLU A 70 11.73 2.71 -11.70
N GLY A 71 11.09 1.99 -12.63
CA GLY A 71 10.85 0.55 -12.49
C GLY A 71 9.69 0.15 -11.56
N SER A 72 8.98 1.11 -10.95
CA SER A 72 7.83 0.80 -10.07
C SER A 72 6.52 0.56 -10.82
N ALA A 73 6.45 0.92 -12.11
CA ALA A 73 5.23 0.85 -12.89
C ALA A 73 4.83 -0.61 -13.22
N GLN A 74 3.58 -0.95 -12.97
CA GLN A 74 2.96 -2.21 -13.41
C GLN A 74 1.67 -1.89 -14.17
N VAL A 75 1.46 -2.61 -15.28
CA VAL A 75 0.21 -2.55 -16.04
C VAL A 75 -0.77 -3.53 -15.39
N VAL A 76 -2.00 -3.07 -15.19
CA VAL A 76 -3.11 -3.89 -14.69
C VAL A 76 -4.03 -4.17 -15.88
N ALA A 77 -4.12 -5.42 -16.30
CA ALA A 77 -4.96 -5.80 -17.43
C ALA A 77 -6.45 -5.74 -17.05
N ASP A 78 -7.30 -5.62 -18.06
CA ASP A 78 -8.75 -5.63 -17.89
C ASP A 78 -9.31 -7.02 -17.52
N SER A 79 -8.46 -8.05 -17.52
CA SER A 79 -8.74 -9.39 -17.03
C SER A 79 -8.25 -9.65 -15.61
N ASP A 80 -7.61 -8.68 -14.96
CA ASP A 80 -7.00 -8.83 -13.63
C ASP A 80 -8.00 -8.50 -12.51
N ASP A 81 -9.29 -8.80 -12.76
CA ASP A 81 -10.38 -8.69 -11.79
C ASP A 81 -10.05 -9.43 -10.49
N ASP A 82 -10.35 -8.80 -9.36
CA ASP A 82 -10.18 -9.37 -8.02
C ASP A 82 -8.73 -9.81 -7.70
N GLN A 83 -7.74 -9.28 -8.42
CA GLN A 83 -6.32 -9.56 -8.21
C GLN A 83 -5.62 -8.49 -7.36
N ALA A 84 -4.45 -8.86 -6.84
CA ALA A 84 -3.59 -7.97 -6.08
C ALA A 84 -2.24 -7.74 -6.77
N PHE A 85 -1.79 -6.49 -6.75
CA PHE A 85 -0.49 -6.07 -7.25
C PHE A 85 0.38 -5.68 -6.06
N ILE A 86 1.66 -6.07 -6.09
CA ILE A 86 2.59 -5.86 -4.99
C ILE A 86 3.78 -5.05 -5.49
N ILE A 87 4.08 -3.96 -4.77
CA ILE A 87 5.31 -3.18 -4.97
C ILE A 87 6.09 -3.21 -3.65
N ASP A 88 7.28 -3.80 -3.65
CA ASP A 88 8.21 -3.74 -2.52
C ASP A 88 9.34 -2.74 -2.82
N CYS A 89 9.42 -1.69 -2.01
CA CYS A 89 10.45 -0.68 -2.09
C CYS A 89 11.42 -0.82 -0.92
N TYR A 90 12.60 -1.38 -1.19
CA TYR A 90 13.69 -1.49 -0.23
C TYR A 90 14.64 -0.30 -0.35
N ARG A 91 14.89 0.37 0.77
CA ARG A 91 15.77 1.55 0.91
C ARG A 91 15.41 2.67 -0.08
N PRO A 92 14.20 3.25 0.03
CA PRO A 92 13.82 4.41 -0.76
C PRO A 92 14.82 5.55 -0.58
N GLN A 93 15.05 6.32 -1.63
CA GLN A 93 16.03 7.41 -1.61
C GLN A 93 15.50 8.62 -0.84
N GLU A 94 14.18 8.79 -0.80
CA GLU A 94 13.50 9.89 -0.13
C GLU A 94 12.57 9.38 0.97
N ARG A 95 12.13 10.29 1.84
CA ARG A 95 11.47 9.96 3.09
C ARG A 95 10.02 9.51 2.92
N TYR A 96 9.27 10.07 1.99
CA TYR A 96 7.83 9.86 1.89
C TYR A 96 7.49 9.07 0.64
N LEU A 97 6.69 8.01 0.78
CA LEU A 97 6.22 7.17 -0.31
C LEU A 97 4.71 7.29 -0.52
N LYS A 98 4.26 7.15 -1.77
CA LYS A 98 2.85 7.12 -2.14
C LYS A 98 2.63 6.23 -3.36
N VAL A 99 1.59 5.41 -3.35
CA VAL A 99 1.17 4.64 -4.53
C VAL A 99 0.19 5.48 -5.33
N ILE A 100 0.38 5.57 -6.64
CA ILE A 100 -0.57 6.16 -7.57
C ILE A 100 -1.21 5.06 -8.39
N ILE A 101 -2.53 5.15 -8.57
CA ILE A 101 -3.29 4.28 -9.46
C ILE A 101 -3.73 5.11 -10.65
N ASP A 102 -3.22 4.78 -11.83
CA ASP A 102 -3.65 5.39 -13.07
C ASP A 102 -4.89 4.65 -13.56
N ARG A 103 -5.96 5.38 -13.88
CA ARG A 103 -7.20 4.80 -14.46
C ARG A 103 -7.57 5.59 -15.70
N ALA A 104 -7.82 4.89 -16.80
CA ALA A 104 -8.27 5.49 -18.04
C ALA A 104 -9.17 4.53 -18.82
N THR A 105 -9.79 5.05 -19.89
CA THR A 105 -10.60 4.34 -20.92
C THR A 105 -11.87 3.64 -20.45
N ALA A 106 -11.89 2.96 -19.31
CA ALA A 106 -13.05 2.33 -18.71
C ALA A 106 -12.91 2.30 -17.17
N ASN A 107 -13.92 1.76 -16.47
CA ASN A 107 -13.96 1.80 -15.01
C ASN A 107 -13.10 0.71 -14.38
N ALA A 108 -12.38 1.05 -13.32
CA ALA A 108 -11.73 0.10 -12.42
C ALA A 108 -12.07 0.43 -10.96
N VAL A 109 -12.34 -0.61 -10.16
CA VAL A 109 -12.57 -0.53 -8.71
C VAL A 109 -11.27 -0.78 -7.96
N LEU A 110 -10.96 0.05 -6.96
CA LEU A 110 -9.89 -0.18 -6.00
C LEU A 110 -10.51 -0.64 -4.68
N ASP A 111 -10.14 -1.82 -4.19
CA ASP A 111 -10.65 -2.35 -2.91
C ASP A 111 -9.86 -1.85 -1.70
N GLY A 112 -8.63 -1.40 -1.96
CA GLY A 112 -7.82 -0.66 -0.99
C GLY A 112 -6.33 -0.88 -1.22
N ILE A 113 -5.54 -0.12 -0.46
CA ILE A 113 -4.08 -0.23 -0.47
C ILE A 113 -3.62 -0.44 0.97
N THR A 114 -2.84 -1.50 1.19
CA THR A 114 -2.19 -1.77 2.47
C THR A 114 -0.70 -1.55 2.34
N ALA A 115 -0.12 -0.74 3.21
CA ALA A 115 1.32 -0.51 3.31
C ALA A 115 1.88 -1.24 4.54
N ILE A 116 2.99 -1.95 4.36
CA ILE A 116 3.70 -2.70 5.39
C ILE A 116 5.14 -2.21 5.41
N GLN A 117 5.46 -1.37 6.38
CA GLN A 117 6.83 -0.89 6.59
C GLN A 117 7.61 -1.91 7.42
N TYR A 118 8.83 -2.24 7.00
CA TYR A 118 9.67 -3.26 7.61
C TYR A 118 11.11 -2.76 7.82
N GLY A 119 11.90 -3.56 8.54
CA GLY A 119 13.26 -3.19 8.97
C GLY A 119 13.29 -1.99 9.93
N PRO A 120 12.49 -1.99 11.00
CA PRO A 120 12.48 -0.87 11.94
C PRO A 120 13.80 -0.78 12.70
N ARG A 121 14.26 0.44 12.99
CA ARG A 121 15.44 0.67 13.83
C ARG A 121 15.26 0.21 15.28
N LYS A 122 14.01 0.09 15.76
CA LYS A 122 13.67 -0.33 17.13
C LYS A 122 12.43 -1.23 17.11
N LEU A 123 12.46 -2.26 17.94
CA LEU A 123 11.34 -3.19 18.16
C LEU A 123 10.85 -3.06 19.62
N PRO A 124 9.56 -3.32 19.90
CA PRO A 124 8.49 -3.63 18.95
C PRO A 124 7.98 -2.38 18.23
N VAL A 125 7.39 -2.59 17.06
CA VAL A 125 6.66 -1.57 16.30
C VAL A 125 5.16 -1.69 16.56
N SER A 126 4.49 -0.55 16.60
CA SER A 126 3.03 -0.45 16.63
C SER A 126 2.50 -0.10 15.24
N ASP A 127 1.34 -0.67 14.90
CA ASP A 127 0.60 -0.31 13.69
C ASP A 127 0.09 1.14 13.74
N ASP A 128 -0.34 1.65 12.59
CA ASP A 128 -0.99 2.96 12.53
C ASP A 128 -2.39 2.91 13.16
N SER A 129 -2.52 3.43 14.39
CA SER A 129 -3.77 3.41 15.16
C SER A 129 -4.91 4.23 14.54
N SER A 130 -4.62 5.08 13.56
CA SER A 130 -5.67 5.84 12.85
C SER A 130 -6.36 5.02 11.76
N THR A 131 -5.69 3.99 11.24
CA THR A 131 -6.20 3.18 10.12
C THR A 131 -6.33 1.69 10.46
N VAL A 132 -5.71 1.24 11.55
CA VAL A 132 -5.79 -0.13 12.06
C VAL A 132 -6.56 -0.16 13.37
N GLY A 133 -7.71 -0.84 13.37
CA GLY A 133 -8.62 -0.92 14.52
C GLY A 133 -8.15 -1.83 15.65
N GLY A 134 -7.22 -2.75 15.40
CA GLY A 134 -6.64 -3.62 16.42
C GLY A 134 -5.67 -4.64 15.83
N SER A 135 -4.70 -5.08 16.63
CA SER A 135 -3.81 -6.19 16.30
C SER A 135 -3.49 -7.02 17.56
N GLU A 136 -3.48 -8.35 17.41
CA GLU A 136 -3.29 -9.30 18.52
C GLU A 136 -2.08 -10.20 18.22
N LEU A 137 -1.30 -10.54 19.25
CA LEU A 137 -0.16 -11.46 19.13
C LEU A 137 -0.45 -12.71 19.96
N LEU A 138 -0.77 -13.80 19.27
CA LEU A 138 -0.95 -15.10 19.90
C LEU A 138 0.39 -15.84 19.95
N VAL A 139 0.75 -16.36 21.12
CA VAL A 139 1.99 -17.13 21.35
C VAL A 139 1.64 -18.44 22.03
N SER A 140 1.85 -19.56 21.31
CA SER A 140 1.63 -20.92 21.83
C SER A 140 0.28 -21.11 22.56
N VAL A 141 -0.79 -20.48 22.03
CA VAL A 141 -2.12 -20.55 22.64
C VAL A 141 -2.75 -21.93 22.42
N ALA A 142 -3.47 -22.42 23.42
CA ALA A 142 -4.28 -23.62 23.30
C ALA A 142 -5.58 -23.34 22.51
N GLU A 143 -6.20 -24.38 21.98
CA GLU A 143 -7.55 -24.29 21.43
C GLU A 143 -8.58 -23.88 22.51
N GLY A 144 -9.57 -23.10 22.11
CA GLY A 144 -10.56 -22.54 23.03
C GLY A 144 -11.48 -21.54 22.31
N THR A 145 -12.31 -20.83 23.06
CA THR A 145 -13.17 -19.79 22.50
C THR A 145 -12.38 -18.49 22.29
N ALA A 146 -12.57 -17.86 21.13
CA ALA A 146 -11.99 -16.55 20.76
C ALA A 146 -12.92 -15.39 21.12
#